data_AF-A0A7R9NM08-F1
#
_entry.id   AF-A0A7R9NM08-F1
#
_cell.length_a   1.000
_cell.length_b   1.000
_cell.length_c   1.000
_cell.angle_alpha   90.00
_cell.angle_beta   90.00
_cell.angle_gamma   90.00
#
_symmetry.space_group_name_H-M   'P 1'
#
loop_
_entity.id
_entity.type
_entity.pdbx_description
1 polymer ?
#
loop_
_entity_poly.entity_id
_entity_poly.type
_entity_poly.pdbx_seq_one_letter_code
_entity_poly.pdbx_strand_id
1 'polypeptide(L)' 'SILVYHLGLYTSMHFANRSVNIMVTMMRYVSYIIFDDKDMAGRQSVLISSSVSAH' A
#
# COMPACT_ATOMS: atom_id res chain seq x y z
N SER A 1 -1.21 28.16 -4.92
CA SER A 1 -1.45 26.71 -5.03
C SER A 1 -0.38 25.97 -4.25
N ILE A 2 -0.75 25.18 -3.23
CA ILE A 2 0.20 24.37 -2.45
C ILE A 2 0.50 23.10 -3.25
N LEU A 3 1.77 22.87 -3.61
CA LEU A 3 2.22 21.55 -4.05
C LEU A 3 2.19 20.61 -2.84
N VAL A 4 1.31 19.60 -2.86
CA VAL A 4 1.35 18.51 -1.88
C VAL A 4 2.16 17.38 -2.50
N TYR A 5 3.42 17.24 -2.08
CA TYR A 5 4.23 16.08 -2.42
C TYR A 5 3.74 14.90 -1.60
N HIS A 6 3.10 13.94 -2.26
CA HIS A 6 2.71 12.68 -1.64
C HIS A 6 3.92 11.75 -1.67
N LEU A 7 4.55 11.52 -0.52
CA LEU A 7 5.60 10.51 -0.42
C LEU A 7 4.91 9.14 -0.29
N GLY A 8 5.04 8.33 -1.33
CA GLY A 8 4.63 6.93 -1.32
C GLY A 8 5.84 6.04 -1.10
N LEU A 9 5.77 5.11 -0.14
CA LEU A 9 6.73 4.02 -0.01
C LEU A 9 6.14 2.80 -0.72
N TYR A 10 6.90 2.23 -1.64
CA TYR A 10 6.57 0.99 -2.33
C TYR A 10 7.64 -0.06 -2.01
N THR A 11 7.21 -1.24 -1.57
CA THR A 11 8.11 -2.38 -1.40
C THR A 11 7.42 -3.68 -1.81
N SER A 12 8.20 -4.63 -2.29
CA SER A 12 7.73 -5.94 -2.71
C SER A 12 8.51 -7.02 -1.96
N MET A 13 7.79 -7.99 -1.40
CA MET A 13 8.36 -9.20 -0.81
C MET A 13 8.00 -10.37 -1.71
N HIS A 14 9.02 -11.10 -2.15
CA HIS A 14 8.87 -12.27 -3.00
C HIS A 14 9.24 -13.53 -2.23
N PHE A 15 8.32 -14.49 -2.22
CA PHE A 15 8.50 -15.85 -1.75
C PHE A 15 8.45 -16.80 -2.96
N ALA A 16 8.88 -18.05 -2.77
CA ALA A 16 8.98 -19.03 -3.87
C ALA A 16 7.66 -19.26 -4.66
N ASN A 17 6.50 -18.99 -4.05
CA ASN A 17 5.18 -19.21 -4.66
C ASN A 17 4.21 -18.03 -4.49
N ARG A 18 4.67 -16.89 -3.97
CA ARG A 18 3.82 -15.78 -3.52
C ARG A 18 4.58 -14.46 -3.59
N SER A 19 3.92 -13.40 -4.03
CA SER A 19 4.44 -12.03 -4.01
C SER A 19 3.49 -11.14 -3.25
N VAL A 20 4.02 -10.37 -2.32
CA VAL A 20 3.26 -9.38 -1.55
C VAL A 20 3.83 -8.01 -1.86
N ASN A 21 3.03 -7.14 -2.48
CA ASN A 21 3.34 -5.73 -2.67
C ASN A 21 2.71 -4.93 -1.53
N ILE A 22 3.49 -4.01 -0.97
CA ILE A 22 3.04 -3.11 0.09
C ILE A 22 3.25 -1.68 -0.39
N MET A 23 2.17 -0.91 -0.41
CA MET A 23 2.20 0.51 -0.71
C MET A 23 1.70 1.29 0.50
N VAL A 24 2.52 2.21 0.99
CA VAL A 24 2.12 3.20 1.99
C VAL A 24 2.10 4.55 1.31
N THR A 25 0.99 5.28 1.41
CA THR A 25 0.91 6.66 0.91
C THR A 25 0.26 7.56 1.95
N MET A 26 0.87 8.73 2.16
CA MET A 26 0.36 9.75 3.06
C MET A 26 -0.17 10.94 2.25
N MET A 27 -1.43 11.26 2.48
CA MET A 27 -2.08 12.51 2.13
C MET A 27 -2.18 13.40 3.38
N ARG A 28 -2.48 14.69 3.19
CA ARG A 28 -2.44 15.73 4.24
C ARG A 28 -3.05 15.34 5.60
N TYR A 29 -4.12 14.55 5.61
CA TYR A 29 -4.79 14.09 6.84
C TYR A 29 -5.11 12.59 6.85
N VAL A 30 -4.66 11.85 5.83
CA VAL A 30 -5.03 10.44 5.65
C VAL A 30 -3.82 9.64 5.22
N SER A 31 -3.54 8.54 5.90
CA SER A 31 -2.56 7.56 5.46
C SER A 31 -3.28 6.33 4.92
N TYR A 32 -2.79 5.75 3.84
CA TYR A 32 -3.26 4.49 3.29
C TYR A 32 -2.13 3.46 3.32
N ILE A 33 -2.47 2.23 3.70
CA ILE A 33 -1.61 1.05 3.60
C ILE A 33 -2.36 0.03 2.75
N ILE A 34 -1.76 -0.34 1.62
CA ILE A 34 -2.29 -1.32 0.69
C ILE A 34 -1.38 -2.54 0.70
N PHE A 35 -1.98 -3.71 0.91
CA PHE A 35 -1.34 -5.01 0.71
C PHE A 35 -1.97 -5.67 -0.50
N ASP A 36 -1.17 -5.95 -1.52
CA ASP A 36 -1.56 -6.73 -2.68
C ASP A 36 -0.80 -8.04 -2.67
N ASP A 37 -1.50 -9.11 -2.33
CA ASP A 37 -0.96 -10.45 -2.23
C ASP A 37 -1.40 -11.30 -3.41
N LYS A 38 -0.42 -11.86 -4.13
CA LYS A 38 -0.65 -12.69 -5.31
C LYS A 38 0.15 -13.98 -5.20
N ASP A 39 -0.51 -15.11 -5.38
CA ASP A 39 0.17 -16.39 -5.50
C ASP A 39 0.41 -16.81 -6.96
N MET A 40 1.30 -17.78 -7.15
CA MET A 40 1.61 -18.31 -8.48
C MET A 40 0.49 -19.16 -9.09
N ALA A 41 -0.52 -19.54 -8.31
CA ALA A 41 -1.75 -20.16 -8.82
C ALA A 41 -2.72 -19.12 -9.40
N GLY A 42 -2.36 -17.84 -9.34
CA GLY A 42 -3.15 -16.73 -9.86
C GLY A 42 -4.21 -16.21 -8.90
N ARG A 43 -4.27 -16.71 -7.65
CA ARG A 43 -5.15 -16.14 -6.62
C ARG A 43 -4.55 -14.84 -6.12
N GLN A 44 -5.39 -13.82 -6.02
CA GLN A 44 -5.00 -12.50 -5.57
C GLN A 44 -5.93 -12.04 -4.45
N SER A 45 -5.38 -11.41 -3.42
CA SER A 45 -6.14 -10.75 -2.36
C SER A 45 -5.55 -9.37 -2.10
N VAL A 46 -6.44 -8.37 -1.99
CA VAL A 46 -6.04 -6.99 -1.74
C VAL A 46 -6.68 -6.53 -0.43
N LEU A 47 -5.86 -6.04 0.49
CA LEU A 47 -6.29 -5.40 1.72
C LEU A 47 -5.91 -3.93 1.69
N ILE A 48 -6.87 -3.07 1.98
CA ILE A 48 -6.68 -1.62 2.03
C ILE A 48 -7.07 -1.16 3.43
N SER A 49 -6.13 -0.54 4.13
CA SER A 49 -6.35 0.12 5.41
C SER A 49 -6.08 1.61 5.26
N SER A 50 -6.87 2.44 5.93
CA SER A 50 -6.65 3.86 6.00
C SER A 50 -6.76 4.37 7.42
N SER A 51 -5.89 5.29 7.80
CA SER A 51 -5.99 6.04 9.05
C SER A 51 -6.15 7.52 8.77
N VAL A 52 -7.11 8.16 9.42
CA VAL A 52 -7.27 9.61 9.39
C VAL A 52 -6.59 10.16 10.64
N SER A 53 -5.65 11.09 10.46
CA SER A 53 -5.11 11.84 11.58
C SER A 53 -6.04 13.02 11.83
N ALA A 54 -6.92 12.89 12.83
CA ALA A 54 -7.72 14.01 13.32
C ALA A 54 -6.77 14.96 14.07
N HIS A 55 -6.77 16.22 13.65
CA HIS A 55 -5.93 17.27 14.22
C HIS A 55 -6.55 17.88 15.48
#